data_AF-A0A183FFJ9-F1
#
_entry.id   AF-A0A183FFJ9-F1
#
_cell.length_a   1.000
_cell.length_b   1.000
_cell.length_c   1.000
_cell.angle_alpha   90.00
_cell.angle_beta   90.00
_cell.angle_gamma   90.00
#
_symmetry.space_group_name_H-M   'P 1'
#
loop_
_entity.id
_entity.type
_entity.pdbx_description
1 polymer ?
#
loop_
_entity_poly.entity_id
_entity_poly.type
_entity_poly.pdbx_seq_one_letter_code
_entity_poly.pdbx_strand_id
1 'polypeptide(L)'
;MLASEDKDELERELQAWCARLERFGLRLNVKKTEYLTTDVTESSSIKVDGIELPRTAVFKYLGSAVASDGKLMVEVNSRVSPGLCAVRQRLPQESVYLVDRNASGGAGETYAAPLAHTTP
;
A
#
# COMPACT_ATOMS: atom_id res chain seq x y z
N MET A 1 1.67 -12.90 11.52
CA MET A 1 2.17 -12.88 10.14
C MET A 1 3.28 -13.92 10.11
N LEU A 2 3.17 -14.91 9.22
CA LEU A 2 4.21 -15.91 8.99
C LEU A 2 5.00 -15.45 7.77
N ALA A 3 6.32 -15.54 7.84
CA ALA A 3 7.23 -15.17 6.77
C ALA A 3 8.49 -16.01 6.91
N SER A 4 8.86 -16.70 5.85
CA SER A 4 10.14 -17.41 5.73
C SER A 4 10.70 -17.17 4.33
N GLU A 5 12.01 -17.26 4.21
CA GLU A 5 12.73 -17.24 2.93
C GLU A 5 12.51 -18.56 2.18
N ASP A 6 12.34 -19.65 2.92
CA ASP A 6 12.14 -20.99 2.36
C ASP A 6 10.65 -21.34 2.27
N LYS A 7 10.20 -21.65 1.06
CA LYS A 7 8.81 -22.01 0.77
C LYS A 7 8.35 -23.25 1.57
N ASP A 8 9.19 -24.27 1.65
CA ASP A 8 8.87 -25.52 2.37
C ASP A 8 8.78 -25.27 3.89
N GLU A 9 9.59 -24.36 4.43
CA GLU A 9 9.50 -23.98 5.84
C GLU A 9 8.20 -23.20 6.10
N LEU A 10 7.85 -22.25 5.24
CA LEU A 10 6.60 -21.50 5.35
C LEU A 10 5.38 -22.43 5.31
N GLU A 11 5.36 -23.43 4.43
CA GLU A 11 4.29 -24.45 4.40
C GLU A 11 4.21 -25.24 5.70
N ARG A 12 5.34 -25.67 6.26
CA ARG A 12 5.40 -26.39 7.55
C ARG A 12 4.91 -25.52 8.71
N GLU A 13 5.30 -24.25 8.75
CA GLU A 13 4.82 -23.30 9.75
C GLU A 13 3.31 -23.07 9.64
N LEU A 14 2.80 -22.93 8.41
CA LEU A 14 1.37 -22.71 8.19
C LEU A 14 0.55 -23.93 8.63
N GLN A 15 1.04 -25.14 8.36
CA GLN A 15 0.44 -26.39 8.82
C GLN A 15 0.44 -26.49 10.36
N ALA A 16 1.57 -26.21 11.00
CA ALA A 16 1.66 -26.19 12.46
C ALA A 16 0.73 -25.14 13.08
N TRP A 17 0.59 -23.99 12.43
CA TRP A 17 -0.33 -22.94 12.84
C TRP A 17 -1.79 -23.36 12.69
N CYS A 18 -2.17 -24.02 11.59
CA CYS A 18 -3.51 -24.59 11.40
C CYS A 18 -3.85 -25.61 12.48
N ALA A 19 -2.95 -26.58 12.73
CA ALA A 19 -3.13 -27.57 13.80
C ALA A 19 -3.28 -26.91 15.18
N ARG A 20 -2.56 -25.80 15.42
CA ARG A 20 -2.70 -25.03 16.67
C ARG A 20 -4.04 -24.31 16.76
N LEU A 21 -4.55 -23.74 15.66
CA LEU A 21 -5.88 -23.11 15.61
C LEU A 21 -6.99 -24.12 15.89
N GLU A 22 -6.89 -25.34 15.36
CA GLU A 22 -7.88 -26.40 15.57
C GLU A 22 -8.03 -26.76 17.05
N ARG A 23 -6.94 -26.72 17.82
CA ARG A 23 -6.98 -26.92 19.28
C ARG A 23 -7.85 -25.89 20.01
N PHE A 24 -8.05 -24.72 19.42
CA PHE A 24 -8.93 -23.67 19.93
C PHE A 24 -10.31 -23.67 19.24
N GLY A 25 -10.61 -24.65 18.39
CA GLY A 25 -11.83 -24.70 17.59
C GLY A 25 -11.88 -23.67 16.46
N LEU A 26 -10.75 -23.07 16.11
CA LEU A 26 -10.62 -22.11 15.02
C LEU A 26 -10.13 -22.81 13.76
N ARG A 27 -10.57 -22.34 12.59
CA ARG A 27 -10.11 -22.83 11.29
C ARG A 27 -9.65 -21.68 10.43
N LEU A 28 -8.56 -21.89 9.69
CA LEU A 28 -8.09 -20.94 8.71
C LEU A 28 -9.09 -20.84 7.54
N ASN A 29 -9.43 -19.62 7.14
CA ASN A 29 -10.25 -19.40 5.95
C ASN A 29 -9.35 -19.27 4.73
N VAL A 30 -9.08 -20.41 4.08
CA VAL A 30 -8.22 -20.51 2.91
C VAL A 30 -8.62 -19.54 1.79
N LYS A 31 -9.91 -19.22 1.63
CA LYS A 31 -10.39 -18.26 0.61
C LYS A 31 -10.01 -16.81 0.89
N LYS A 32 -9.73 -16.48 2.15
CA LYS A 32 -9.30 -15.14 2.60
C LYS A 32 -7.81 -15.06 2.84
N THR A 33 -7.10 -16.18 2.77
CA THR A 33 -5.66 -16.23 3.00
C THR A 33 -4.97 -16.17 1.66
N GLU A 34 -4.16 -15.14 1.47
CA GLU A 34 -3.33 -14.95 0.28
C GLU A 34 -1.87 -15.01 0.71
N TYR A 35 -0.98 -15.37 -0.21
CA TYR A 35 0.45 -15.27 0.01
C TYR A 35 1.09 -14.33 -1.00
N LEU A 36 2.21 -13.75 -0.59
CA LEU A 36 3.03 -12.85 -1.38
C LEU A 36 4.46 -13.37 -1.34
N THR A 37 5.12 -13.37 -2.48
CA THR A 37 6.55 -13.73 -2.62
C THR A 37 7.23 -12.66 -3.48
N THR A 38 8.46 -12.34 -3.12
CA THR A 38 9.35 -11.44 -3.85
C THR A 38 9.98 -12.10 -5.07
N ASP A 39 9.94 -13.43 -5.13
CA ASP A 39 10.67 -14.21 -6.12
C ASP A 39 9.81 -14.41 -7.35
N VAL A 40 10.24 -13.79 -8.45
CA VAL A 40 9.52 -13.81 -9.73
C VAL A 40 9.63 -15.17 -10.41
N THR A 41 10.66 -15.95 -10.06
CA THR A 41 11.04 -17.21 -10.73
C THR A 41 10.36 -18.45 -10.18
N GLU A 42 9.88 -18.41 -8.94
CA GLU A 42 9.26 -19.55 -8.29
C GLU A 42 7.78 -19.63 -8.69
N SER A 43 7.45 -20.55 -9.61
CA SER A 43 6.07 -20.93 -9.92
C SER A 43 5.47 -21.89 -8.88
N SER A 44 6.15 -22.08 -7.75
CA SER A 44 5.74 -22.99 -6.70
C SER A 44 4.51 -22.45 -5.97
N SER A 45 3.40 -23.17 -6.01
CA SER A 45 2.19 -22.87 -5.24
C SER A 45 2.37 -23.24 -3.77
N ILE A 46 1.98 -22.37 -2.84
CA ILE A 46 1.90 -22.69 -1.42
C ILE A 46 0.60 -23.46 -1.15
N LYS A 47 0.67 -24.61 -0.46
CA LYS A 47 -0.50 -25.43 -0.14
C LYS A 47 -0.78 -25.49 1.36
N VAL A 48 -2.06 -25.51 1.71
CA VAL A 48 -2.56 -25.67 3.09
C VAL A 48 -3.64 -26.71 3.07
N ASP A 49 -3.45 -27.81 3.79
CA ASP A 49 -4.39 -28.93 3.85
C ASP A 49 -4.77 -29.45 2.45
N GLY A 50 -3.80 -29.42 1.53
CA GLY A 50 -3.98 -29.80 0.12
C GLY A 50 -4.65 -28.75 -0.77
N ILE A 51 -5.05 -27.59 -0.22
CA ILE A 51 -5.65 -26.48 -0.97
C ILE A 51 -4.57 -25.44 -1.31
N GLU A 52 -4.47 -25.07 -2.58
CA GLU A 52 -3.55 -24.04 -3.03
C GLU A 52 -4.03 -22.64 -2.61
N LEU A 53 -3.13 -21.87 -2.00
CA LEU A 53 -3.40 -20.47 -1.68
C LEU A 53 -3.31 -19.59 -2.93
N PRO A 54 -4.17 -18.58 -3.07
CA PRO A 54 -4.00 -17.55 -4.10
C PRO A 54 -2.72 -16.72 -3.85
N ARG A 55 -1.92 -16.56 -4.91
CA ARG A 55 -0.78 -15.64 -4.93
C ARG A 55 -1.26 -14.23 -5.25
N THR A 56 -0.81 -13.23 -4.51
CA THR A 56 -1.06 -11.82 -4.81
C THR A 56 0.24 -11.05 -5.03
N ALA A 57 0.21 -10.08 -5.94
CA ALA A 57 1.31 -9.16 -6.17
C ALA A 57 1.32 -7.98 -5.18
N VAL A 58 0.16 -7.65 -4.60
CA VAL A 58 -0.02 -6.57 -3.63
C VAL A 58 -0.95 -7.05 -2.53
N PHE A 59 -0.47 -7.00 -1.29
CA PHE A 59 -1.24 -7.38 -0.11
C PHE A 59 -1.57 -6.15 0.73
N LYS A 60 -2.83 -6.01 1.16
CA LYS A 60 -3.25 -4.94 2.08
C LYS A 60 -3.39 -5.50 3.49
N TYR A 61 -2.61 -4.96 4.42
CA TYR A 61 -2.64 -5.32 5.83
C TYR A 61 -2.82 -4.08 6.69
N LEU A 62 -3.91 -4.02 7.47
CA LEU A 62 -4.23 -2.94 8.41
C LEU A 62 -4.13 -1.53 7.80
N GLY A 63 -4.49 -1.39 6.52
CA GLY A 63 -4.44 -0.12 5.80
C GLY A 63 -3.11 0.19 5.11
N SER A 64 -2.07 -0.62 5.33
CA SER A 64 -0.82 -0.54 4.58
C SER A 64 -0.79 -1.55 3.44
N ALA A 65 -0.27 -1.16 2.28
CA ALA A 65 -0.06 -2.01 1.13
C ALA A 65 1.41 -2.47 1.04
N VAL A 66 1.62 -3.76 0.83
CA VAL A 66 2.93 -4.37 0.60
C VAL A 66 2.94 -4.95 -0.81
N ALA A 67 3.96 -4.60 -1.59
CA ALA A 67 4.13 -5.08 -2.95
C ALA A 67 5.19 -6.18 -3.02
N SER A 68 4.97 -7.15 -3.90
CA SER A 68 5.90 -8.25 -4.19
C SER A 68 7.26 -7.77 -4.69
N ASP A 69 7.34 -6.63 -5.35
CA ASP A 69 8.63 -6.07 -5.78
C ASP A 69 9.41 -5.37 -4.65
N GLY A 70 8.90 -5.45 -3.41
CA GLY A 70 9.48 -4.79 -2.24
C GLY A 70 9.40 -3.26 -2.29
N LYS A 71 8.77 -2.68 -3.33
CA LYS A 71 8.76 -1.23 -3.50
C LYS A 71 7.65 -0.58 -2.68
N LEU A 72 7.99 0.55 -2.08
CA LEU A 72 7.10 1.34 -1.24
C LEU A 72 6.14 2.25 -2.06
N MET A 73 6.31 2.31 -3.39
CA MET A 73 5.53 3.18 -4.27
C MET A 73 4.03 2.85 -4.23
N VAL A 74 3.66 1.58 -4.10
CA VAL A 74 2.26 1.15 -3.99
C VAL A 74 1.61 1.74 -2.75
N GLU A 75 2.33 1.78 -1.63
CA GLU A 75 1.85 2.35 -0.38
C GLU A 75 1.79 3.88 -0.42
N VAL A 76 2.83 4.53 -0.96
CA VAL A 76 2.83 5.99 -1.13
C VAL A 76 1.66 6.44 -2.00
N ASN A 77 1.45 5.74 -3.11
CA ASN A 77 0.35 6.06 -4.02
C ASN A 77 -1.01 5.83 -3.37
N SER A 78 -1.15 4.81 -2.52
CA SER A 78 -2.40 4.53 -1.78
C SER A 78 -2.77 5.66 -0.82
N ARG A 79 -1.79 6.30 -0.17
CA ARG A 79 -2.00 7.40 0.80
C ARG A 79 -2.11 8.77 0.16
N VAL A 80 -1.30 9.05 -0.85
CA VAL A 80 -1.19 10.39 -1.46
C VAL A 80 -2.30 10.64 -2.49
N SER A 81 -2.67 9.63 -3.28
CA SER A 81 -3.62 9.80 -4.39
C SER A 81 -4.97 10.36 -3.95
N PRO A 82 -5.60 9.89 -2.85
CA PRO A 82 -6.88 10.44 -2.40
C PRO A 82 -6.80 11.94 -2.05
N GLY A 83 -5.72 12.37 -1.39
CA GLY A 83 -5.49 13.76 -1.02
C GLY A 83 -5.19 14.67 -2.22
N LEU A 84 -4.37 14.19 -3.16
CA LEU A 84 -4.02 14.96 -4.36
C LEU A 84 -5.21 15.11 -5.32
N CYS A 85 -6.03 14.07 -5.49
CA CYS A 85 -7.26 14.16 -6.27
C CYS A 85 -8.24 15.17 -5.66
N ALA A 86 -8.39 15.18 -4.34
CA ALA A 86 -9.24 16.14 -3.64
C ALA A 86 -8.73 17.58 -3.75
N VAL A 87 -7.41 17.79 -3.69
CA VAL A 87 -6.78 19.10 -3.95
C VAL A 87 -7.02 19.53 -5.40
N ARG A 88 -6.77 18.66 -6.38
CA ARG A 88 -6.92 18.98 -7.81
C ARG A 88 -8.37 19.27 -8.22
N GLN A 89 -9.35 18.62 -7.60
CA GLN A 89 -10.78 18.89 -7.86
C GLN A 89 -11.27 20.21 -7.25
N ARG A 90 -10.52 20.79 -6.30
CA ARG A 90 -10.81 22.11 -5.71
C ARG A 90 -10.10 23.27 -6.42
N LEU A 91 -9.22 22.98 -7.38
CA LEU A 91 -8.56 24.00 -8.19
C LEU A 91 -9.33 24.19 -9.51
N PRO A 92 -9.63 25.44 -9.92
CA PRO A 92 -10.23 25.70 -11.22
C PRO A 92 -9.32 25.17 -12.33
N GLN A 93 -9.90 24.42 -13.28
CA GLN A 93 -9.19 23.69 -14.35
C GLN A 93 -8.36 24.61 -15.28
N GLU A 94 -8.59 25.92 -15.27
CA GLU A 94 -7.95 26.92 -16.13
C GLU A 94 -7.19 28.00 -15.35
N SER A 95 -6.54 27.62 -14.24
CA SER A 95 -5.75 28.58 -13.46
C SER A 95 -4.26 28.35 -13.67
N VAL A 96 -3.54 29.40 -14.08
CA VAL A 96 -2.06 29.40 -14.15
C VAL A 96 -1.53 29.70 -12.75
N TYR A 97 -0.85 28.73 -12.14
CA TYR A 97 -0.19 28.91 -10.85
C TYR A 97 1.31 29.08 -11.04
N LEU A 98 1.86 30.15 -10.46
CA LEU A 98 3.32 30.30 -10.31
C LEU A 98 3.77 29.38 -9.17
N VAL A 99 4.48 28.30 -9.52
CA VAL A 99 5.22 27.49 -8.55
C VAL A 99 6.63 28.07 -8.48
N ASP A 100 6.97 28.65 -7.33
CA ASP A 100 8.33 29.09 -7.05
C ASP A 100 9.24 27.86 -6.90
N ARG A 101 10.36 27.86 -7.63
CA ARG A 101 11.29 26.73 -7.68
C ARG A 101 12.34 26.77 -6.55
N ASN A 102 12.35 27.78 -5.69
CA ASN A 102 13.41 28.01 -4.71
C ASN A 102 12.91 27.96 -3.26
N ALA A 103 12.80 26.75 -2.72
CA ALA A 103 12.94 26.54 -1.29
C ALA A 103 14.40 26.22 -0.95
N SER A 104 15.28 27.20 -1.11
CA SER A 104 16.54 27.22 -0.37
C SER A 104 16.88 28.66 0.03
N GLY A 105 16.32 29.05 1.17
CA GLY A 105 16.92 30.03 2.08
C GLY A 105 16.64 31.49 1.79
N GLY A 106 16.20 32.21 2.83
CA GLY A 106 16.38 33.64 2.92
C GLY A 106 15.14 34.38 3.42
N ALA A 107 15.26 34.91 4.64
CA ALA A 107 14.28 35.67 5.38
C ALA A 107 13.57 36.80 4.60
N GLY A 108 12.33 37.08 4.99
CA GLY A 108 11.67 38.34 4.67
C GLY A 108 10.15 38.20 4.62
N GLU A 109 9.49 38.43 5.76
CA GLU A 109 8.06 38.68 5.81
C GLU A 109 7.67 39.75 4.78
N THR A 110 6.64 39.50 3.96
CA THR A 110 5.85 40.60 3.37
C THR A 110 4.41 40.14 3.14
N TYR A 111 3.51 40.87 3.78
CA TYR A 111 2.07 40.75 3.69
C TYR A 111 1.59 41.13 2.28
N ALA A 112 0.64 40.38 1.70
CA ALA A 112 -0.09 40.79 0.51
C ALA A 112 -1.60 40.69 0.77
N ALA A 113 -2.25 41.85 0.87
CA ALA A 113 -3.70 41.99 0.97
C ALA A 113 -4.37 41.70 -0.39
N PRO A 114 -5.60 41.14 -0.41
CA PRO A 114 -6.34 40.97 -1.65
C PRO A 114 -6.83 42.33 -2.18
N LEU A 115 -6.50 42.65 -3.44
CA LEU A 115 -7.09 43.78 -4.16
C LEU A 115 -8.49 43.40 -4.63
N ALA A 116 -9.50 44.10 -4.09
CA ALA A 116 -10.88 44.01 -4.57
C ALA A 116 -10.97 44.67 -5.95
N HIS A 117 -11.28 43.87 -6.97
CA HIS A 117 -11.69 44.38 -8.27
C HIS A 117 -13.12 44.91 -8.18
N THR A 118 -13.26 46.23 -8.16
CA THR A 118 -14.50 46.89 -8.61
C THR A 118 -14.48 46.94 -10.14
N THR A 119 -15.57 46.50 -10.75
CA THR A 119 -15.83 46.64 -12.19
C THR A 119 -17.30 47.07 -12.36
N PRO A 120 -17.61 47.75 -13.48
CA PRO A 120 -18.34 49.03 -13.53
C PRO A 120 -19.86 48.95 -13.35
#